data_AF-A0A520GU64-F1
#
_entry.id   AF-A0A520GU64-F1
#
_cell.length_a   1.000
_cell.length_b   1.000
_cell.length_c   1.000
_cell.angle_alpha   90.00
_cell.angle_beta   90.00
_cell.angle_gamma   90.00
#
_symmetry.space_group_name_H-M   'P 1'
#
loop_
_entity.id
_entity.type
_entity.pdbx_description
1 polymer ?
#
loop_
_entity_poly.entity_id
_entity_poly.type
_entity_poly.pdbx_seq_one_letter_code
_entity_poly.pdbx_strand_id
1 'polypeptide(L)'
;NIETQKPIIAIRDLGDQQGLAPNNNNNNLYSQISSTVGSPRELDVAKNNLVGRSFPNAEGVQQPYVLGEHFITNVKARRLNTSEYKFNTQLGYLSLNQRLNNEQFLAISYSYTVNGSSTVYKVGEFSEENPVLITKLLKSNSNTDVNSPMWDLMMKNIYSLNSNQLQAEDFLLNVNFRDPNSGGKVNYLPGAIYGSPLNPFPSDTNLLRLFNWDRLNQNNDLQTGANGVKGDGLFDFVNGITVDAENGKIIFTKAQPFGSYLNTVITNADKTPYIFNDLYSKQKAQASESALAQRYTIEGRYKGSQGQGISLGAINVPQGSVKVTANGAQLVEGVDYTVDYM
;
A
#
# COMPACT_ATOMS: atom_id res chain seq x y z
N ASN A 1 -16.10 -23.70 5.43
CA ASN A 1 -15.29 -24.28 6.52
C ASN A 1 -15.62 -23.51 7.81
N ILE A 2 -16.37 -24.13 8.73
CA ILE A 2 -16.91 -23.46 9.93
C ILE A 2 -15.80 -23.24 10.99
N GLU A 3 -14.75 -24.06 10.97
CA GLU A 3 -13.64 -24.00 11.92
C GLU A 3 -12.81 -22.72 11.85
N THR A 4 -12.83 -22.00 10.71
CA THR A 4 -12.10 -20.75 10.52
C THR A 4 -12.92 -19.51 10.85
N GLN A 5 -14.16 -19.67 11.32
CA GLN A 5 -15.06 -18.56 11.65
C GLN A 5 -15.11 -18.33 13.16
N LYS A 6 -14.97 -17.07 13.58
CA LYS A 6 -15.06 -16.67 14.99
C LYS A 6 -15.95 -15.43 15.14
N PRO A 7 -16.71 -15.34 16.24
CA PRO A 7 -17.35 -14.09 16.61
C PRO A 7 -16.27 -13.10 17.07
N ILE A 8 -16.36 -11.85 16.62
CA ILE A 8 -15.40 -10.80 16.96
C ILE A 8 -16.07 -9.48 17.28
N ILE A 9 -15.35 -8.68 18.05
CA ILE A 9 -15.56 -7.25 18.31
C ILE A 9 -14.29 -6.55 17.83
N ALA A 10 -14.34 -5.87 16.70
CA ALA A 10 -13.17 -5.17 16.17
C ALA A 10 -13.24 -3.69 16.54
N ILE A 11 -12.18 -3.18 17.16
CA ILE A 11 -12.07 -1.82 17.71
C ILE A 11 -11.01 -1.04 16.93
N ARG A 12 -11.35 0.18 16.49
CA ARG A 12 -10.49 1.03 15.66
C ARG A 12 -9.13 1.34 16.30
N ASP A 13 -9.19 1.99 17.46
CA ASP A 13 -8.00 2.55 18.13
C ASP A 13 -7.29 1.51 19.02
N LEU A 14 -7.62 0.21 18.88
CA LEU A 14 -7.08 -0.83 19.74
C LEU A 14 -5.56 -0.87 19.68
N GLY A 15 -4.96 -0.72 20.86
CA GLY A 15 -3.52 -0.74 21.04
C GLY A 15 -2.79 0.54 20.62
N ASP A 16 -3.49 1.57 20.13
CA ASP A 16 -2.87 2.79 19.64
C ASP A 16 -2.59 3.78 20.76
N GLN A 17 -1.42 4.41 20.69
CA GLN A 17 -1.09 5.61 21.46
C GLN A 17 -0.01 6.39 20.72
N GLN A 18 -0.20 7.71 20.59
CA GLN A 18 0.71 8.56 19.85
C GLN A 18 2.15 8.46 20.40
N GLY A 19 3.11 8.20 19.51
CA GLY A 19 4.54 8.11 19.86
C GLY A 19 4.96 6.81 20.56
N LEU A 20 4.05 5.88 20.80
CA LEU A 20 4.36 4.58 21.40
C LEU A 20 4.14 3.43 20.42
N ALA A 21 4.88 2.35 20.65
CA ALA A 21 4.68 1.11 19.92
C ALA A 21 3.30 0.50 20.28
N PRO A 22 2.49 0.05 19.30
CA PRO A 22 1.16 -0.50 19.56
C PRO A 22 1.13 -1.65 20.57
N ASN A 23 0.29 -1.53 21.60
CA ASN A 23 0.16 -2.54 22.68
C ASN A 23 -1.22 -2.44 23.33
N ASN A 24 -1.84 -3.56 23.71
CA ASN A 24 -3.12 -3.61 24.41
C ASN A 24 -3.16 -2.71 25.67
N ASN A 25 -2.03 -2.49 26.33
CA ASN A 25 -1.95 -1.64 27.53
C ASN A 25 -2.06 -0.13 27.23
N ASN A 26 -1.88 0.27 25.97
CA ASN A 26 -1.91 1.67 25.56
C ASN A 26 -3.28 2.29 25.81
N ASN A 27 -3.28 3.50 26.38
CA ASN A 27 -4.47 4.25 26.79
C ASN A 27 -5.50 3.48 27.64
N ASN A 28 -5.12 2.33 28.21
CA ASN A 28 -6.02 1.41 28.91
C ASN A 28 -7.26 0.98 28.09
N LEU A 29 -7.23 1.11 26.76
CA LEU A 29 -8.42 0.94 25.92
C LEU A 29 -8.90 -0.52 25.94
N TYR A 30 -7.99 -1.47 25.74
CA TYR A 30 -8.34 -2.90 25.77
C TYR A 30 -9.02 -3.31 27.07
N SER A 31 -8.49 -2.88 28.23
CA SER A 31 -9.09 -3.22 29.52
C SER A 31 -10.48 -2.62 29.71
N GLN A 32 -10.71 -1.39 29.25
CA GLN A 32 -12.01 -0.73 29.32
C GLN A 32 -13.04 -1.41 28.40
N ILE A 33 -12.64 -1.80 27.19
CA ILE A 33 -13.50 -2.55 26.27
C ILE A 33 -13.81 -3.92 26.89
N SER A 34 -12.79 -4.67 27.33
CA SER A 34 -12.97 -6.01 27.89
C SER A 34 -13.87 -6.01 29.12
N SER A 35 -13.80 -4.98 29.98
CA SER A 35 -14.72 -4.88 31.13
C SER A 35 -16.14 -4.51 30.72
N THR A 36 -16.29 -3.65 29.70
CA THR A 36 -17.59 -3.19 29.20
C THR A 36 -18.38 -4.29 28.50
N VAL A 37 -17.70 -5.14 27.73
CA VAL A 37 -18.34 -6.24 26.99
C VAL A 37 -18.72 -7.42 27.89
N GLY A 38 -18.19 -7.46 29.12
CA GLY A 38 -18.53 -8.44 30.14
C GLY A 38 -17.91 -9.83 29.96
N SER A 39 -18.26 -10.71 30.90
CA SER A 39 -17.90 -12.14 30.89
C SER A 39 -19.10 -12.96 31.38
N PRO A 40 -19.63 -13.92 30.59
CA PRO A 40 -19.21 -14.27 29.23
C PRO A 40 -19.48 -13.14 28.23
N ARG A 41 -18.73 -13.13 27.12
CA ARG A 41 -18.91 -12.15 26.05
C ARG A 41 -20.02 -12.58 25.12
N GLU A 42 -21.02 -11.73 24.95
CA GLU A 42 -22.12 -11.90 24.00
C GLU A 42 -22.16 -10.71 23.04
N LEU A 43 -22.27 -10.94 21.73
CA LEU A 43 -22.11 -9.89 20.73
C LEU A 43 -23.19 -8.80 20.80
N ASP A 44 -24.45 -9.17 21.06
CA ASP A 44 -25.55 -8.22 21.14
C ASP A 44 -25.43 -7.35 22.40
N VAL A 45 -25.05 -7.96 23.53
CA VAL A 45 -24.77 -7.24 24.79
C VAL A 45 -23.56 -6.32 24.61
N ALA A 46 -22.47 -6.82 24.04
CA ALA A 46 -21.27 -6.04 23.76
C ALA A 46 -21.58 -4.83 22.87
N LYS A 47 -22.33 -5.04 21.77
CA LYS A 47 -22.77 -3.95 20.89
C LYS A 47 -23.54 -2.89 21.69
N ASN A 48 -24.55 -3.29 22.45
CA ASN A 48 -25.39 -2.37 23.21
C ASN A 48 -24.61 -1.60 24.29
N ASN A 49 -23.64 -2.24 24.93
CA ASN A 49 -22.81 -1.61 25.97
C ASN A 49 -21.75 -0.64 25.41
N LEU A 50 -21.37 -0.81 24.14
CA LEU A 50 -20.36 0.03 23.49
C LEU A 50 -20.96 1.26 22.79
N VAL A 51 -22.14 1.13 22.17
CA VAL A 51 -22.76 2.26 21.45
C VAL A 51 -23.00 3.44 22.40
N GLY A 52 -22.47 4.62 22.03
CA GLY A 52 -22.63 5.87 22.77
C GLY A 52 -21.77 6.01 24.02
N ARG A 53 -21.07 4.93 24.44
CA ARG A 53 -20.15 4.99 25.58
C ARG A 53 -18.82 5.60 25.14
N SER A 54 -18.24 6.44 26.01
CA SER A 54 -16.97 7.10 25.72
C SER A 54 -15.77 6.23 26.07
N PHE A 55 -14.80 6.20 25.16
CA PHE A 55 -13.49 5.55 25.35
C PHE A 55 -12.38 6.42 24.76
N PRO A 56 -11.12 6.24 25.20
CA PRO A 56 -10.01 7.02 24.67
C PRO A 56 -9.68 6.66 23.21
N ASN A 57 -9.34 7.67 22.42
CA ASN A 57 -8.70 7.52 21.11
C ASN A 57 -7.17 7.37 21.25
N ALA A 58 -6.42 7.40 20.14
CA ALA A 58 -4.96 7.29 20.14
C ALA A 58 -4.25 8.44 20.89
N GLU A 59 -4.86 9.64 20.95
CA GLU A 59 -4.38 10.78 21.73
C GLU A 59 -4.85 10.75 23.21
N GLY A 60 -5.62 9.74 23.61
CA GLY A 60 -6.19 9.64 24.96
C GLY A 60 -7.46 10.46 25.20
N VAL A 61 -7.98 11.12 24.16
CA VAL A 61 -9.21 11.92 24.22
C VAL A 61 -10.43 10.99 24.22
N GLN A 62 -11.34 11.22 25.17
CA GLN A 62 -12.58 10.46 25.27
C GLN A 62 -13.54 10.83 24.14
N GLN A 63 -14.01 9.84 23.39
CA GLN A 63 -14.99 10.02 22.32
C GLN A 63 -16.10 8.96 22.42
N PRO A 64 -17.37 9.32 22.14
CA PRO A 64 -18.47 8.36 22.14
C PRO A 64 -18.32 7.37 20.99
N TYR A 65 -18.40 6.08 21.29
CA TYR A 65 -18.25 5.03 20.30
C TYR A 65 -19.49 4.90 19.41
N VAL A 66 -19.23 4.86 18.10
CA VAL A 66 -20.24 4.72 17.05
C VAL A 66 -19.98 3.41 16.30
N LEU A 67 -21.01 2.57 16.18
CA LEU A 67 -20.95 1.35 15.38
C LEU A 67 -20.66 1.68 13.92
N GLY A 68 -19.72 0.95 13.31
CA GLY A 68 -19.29 1.17 11.93
C GLY A 68 -18.16 2.20 11.78
N GLU A 69 -17.85 2.98 12.81
CA GLU A 69 -16.71 3.91 12.81
C GLU A 69 -15.66 3.53 13.86
N HIS A 70 -16.08 3.44 15.13
CA HIS A 70 -15.16 3.15 16.23
C HIS A 70 -15.02 1.65 16.50
N PHE A 71 -16.07 0.90 16.20
CA PHE A 71 -16.08 -0.55 16.33
C PHE A 71 -17.08 -1.22 15.38
N ILE A 72 -16.89 -2.51 15.17
CA ILE A 72 -17.86 -3.39 14.53
C ILE A 72 -17.97 -4.70 15.31
N THR A 73 -19.09 -5.40 15.15
CA THR A 73 -19.26 -6.77 15.64
C THR A 73 -19.59 -7.70 14.48
N ASN A 74 -19.10 -8.93 14.53
CA ASN A 74 -19.45 -9.94 13.54
C ASN A 74 -19.51 -11.33 14.16
N VAL A 75 -20.53 -12.12 13.82
CA VAL A 75 -20.75 -13.46 14.38
C VAL A 75 -19.84 -14.52 13.75
N LYS A 76 -19.45 -14.33 12.49
CA LYS A 76 -18.79 -15.33 11.65
C LYS A 76 -17.64 -14.70 10.84
N ALA A 77 -16.74 -14.00 11.52
CA ALA A 77 -15.57 -13.43 10.87
C ALA A 77 -14.64 -14.57 10.43
N ARG A 78 -14.31 -14.63 9.14
CA ARG A 78 -13.43 -15.66 8.58
C ARG A 78 -11.97 -15.24 8.77
N ARG A 79 -11.17 -16.09 9.41
CA ARG A 79 -9.72 -15.96 9.41
C ARG A 79 -9.18 -16.18 7.99
N LEU A 80 -8.36 -15.25 7.52
CA LEU A 80 -7.64 -15.40 6.25
C LEU A 80 -6.49 -16.40 6.42
N ASN A 81 -6.29 -17.23 5.41
CA ASN A 81 -5.13 -18.11 5.30
C ASN A 81 -3.91 -17.31 4.82
N THR A 82 -2.72 -17.82 5.10
CA THR A 82 -1.45 -17.20 4.67
C THR A 82 -1.29 -17.12 3.15
N SER A 83 -2.06 -17.89 2.37
CA SER A 83 -2.11 -17.81 0.91
C SER A 83 -3.00 -16.67 0.38
N GLU A 84 -3.76 -15.99 1.25
CA GLU A 84 -4.70 -14.93 0.86
C GLU A 84 -4.12 -13.52 1.06
N TYR A 85 -2.95 -13.42 1.71
CA TYR A 85 -2.28 -12.16 1.96
C TYR A 85 -0.77 -12.33 2.02
N LYS A 86 -0.05 -11.24 1.81
CA LYS A 86 1.37 -11.08 2.13
C LYS A 86 1.51 -10.14 3.32
N PHE A 87 2.40 -10.46 4.24
CA PHE A 87 2.71 -9.61 5.39
C PHE A 87 4.20 -9.32 5.42
N ASN A 88 4.57 -8.03 5.40
CA ASN A 88 5.94 -7.61 5.60
C ASN A 88 6.18 -7.46 7.10
N THR A 89 6.91 -8.41 7.70
CA THR A 89 7.15 -8.49 9.15
C THR A 89 8.04 -7.38 9.69
N GLN A 90 8.84 -6.74 8.83
CA GLN A 90 9.76 -5.66 9.23
C GLN A 90 9.06 -4.30 9.21
N LEU A 91 8.27 -4.03 8.16
CA LEU A 91 7.56 -2.75 7.99
C LEU A 91 6.14 -2.77 8.56
N GLY A 92 5.58 -3.94 8.86
CA GLY A 92 4.28 -4.08 9.51
C GLY A 92 3.08 -3.85 8.59
N TYR A 93 3.23 -3.96 7.27
CA TYR A 93 2.10 -3.82 6.33
C TYR A 93 1.58 -5.15 5.79
N LEU A 94 0.29 -5.16 5.50
CA LEU A 94 -0.45 -6.30 4.95
C LEU A 94 -0.93 -5.98 3.53
N SER A 95 -0.67 -6.87 2.57
CA SER A 95 -1.22 -6.79 1.23
C SER A 95 -2.15 -7.97 0.99
N LEU A 96 -3.41 -7.73 0.68
CA LEU A 96 -4.35 -8.78 0.32
C LEU A 96 -4.14 -9.20 -1.14
N ASN A 97 -4.25 -10.49 -1.41
CA ASN A 97 -4.17 -11.02 -2.78
C ASN A 97 -5.45 -10.74 -3.56
N GLN A 98 -6.57 -10.54 -2.86
CA GLN A 98 -7.84 -10.13 -3.43
C GLN A 98 -8.32 -8.86 -2.75
N ARG A 99 -8.89 -7.95 -3.55
CA ARG A 99 -9.54 -6.75 -3.03
C ARG A 99 -10.78 -7.16 -2.24
N LEU A 100 -10.98 -6.54 -1.08
CA LEU A 100 -12.21 -6.69 -0.31
C LEU A 100 -13.40 -6.06 -1.03
N ASN A 101 -14.54 -6.75 -0.99
CA ASN A 101 -15.82 -6.22 -1.44
C ASN A 101 -16.26 -5.05 -0.53
N ASN A 102 -17.14 -4.18 -1.03
CA ASN A 102 -17.57 -2.98 -0.30
C ASN A 102 -18.15 -3.31 1.09
N GLU A 103 -18.91 -4.40 1.21
CA GLU A 103 -19.56 -4.86 2.45
C GLU A 103 -18.64 -5.67 3.39
N GLN A 104 -17.38 -5.85 3.02
CA GLN A 104 -16.41 -6.58 3.84
C GLN A 104 -15.59 -5.62 4.70
N PHE A 105 -15.33 -6.04 5.93
CA PHE A 105 -14.43 -5.38 6.86
C PHE A 105 -13.11 -6.16 6.95
N LEU A 106 -12.09 -5.54 7.54
CA LEU A 106 -10.81 -6.18 7.84
C LEU A 106 -10.39 -5.88 9.28
N ALA A 107 -10.07 -6.93 10.03
CA ALA A 107 -9.57 -6.82 11.40
C ALA A 107 -8.37 -7.74 11.60
N ILE A 108 -7.51 -7.40 12.54
CA ILE A 108 -6.27 -8.14 12.85
C ILE A 108 -6.06 -8.28 14.36
N SER A 109 -5.33 -9.32 14.73
CA SER A 109 -4.64 -9.43 16.01
C SER A 109 -3.21 -9.86 15.73
N TYR A 110 -2.24 -9.32 16.46
CA TYR A 110 -0.82 -9.58 16.22
C TYR A 110 0.00 -9.39 17.48
N SER A 111 1.18 -10.00 17.49
CA SER A 111 2.22 -9.77 18.48
C SER A 111 3.55 -9.59 17.78
N TYR A 112 4.46 -8.85 18.41
CA TYR A 112 5.76 -8.53 17.86
C TYR A 112 6.76 -8.13 18.95
N THR A 113 8.03 -8.11 18.58
CA THR A 113 9.13 -7.62 19.41
C THR A 113 9.81 -6.46 18.68
N VAL A 114 10.20 -5.42 19.40
CA VAL A 114 10.93 -4.29 18.83
C VAL A 114 12.43 -4.51 19.02
N ASN A 115 13.21 -4.46 17.93
CA ASN A 115 14.68 -4.52 17.95
C ASN A 115 15.27 -5.72 18.75
N GLY A 116 14.61 -6.89 18.70
CA GLY A 116 15.05 -8.09 19.42
C GLY A 116 14.85 -8.03 20.94
N SER A 117 14.09 -7.05 21.46
CA SER A 117 13.70 -6.98 22.86
C SER A 117 12.88 -8.21 23.28
N SER A 118 13.04 -8.65 24.53
CA SER A 118 12.23 -9.70 25.15
C SER A 118 10.80 -9.25 25.46
N THR A 119 10.51 -7.95 25.38
CA THR A 119 9.16 -7.42 25.56
C THR A 119 8.31 -7.76 24.35
N VAL A 120 7.32 -8.64 24.56
CA VAL A 120 6.31 -8.95 23.54
C VAL A 120 5.20 -7.92 23.61
N TYR A 121 5.06 -7.15 22.54
CA TYR A 121 3.93 -6.27 22.31
C TYR A 121 2.82 -7.08 21.68
N LYS A 122 1.57 -6.80 22.06
CA LYS A 122 0.39 -7.51 21.56
C LYS A 122 -0.76 -6.56 21.37
N VAL A 123 -1.48 -6.70 20.26
CA VAL A 123 -2.68 -5.94 19.94
C VAL A 123 -3.79 -6.91 19.54
N GLY A 124 -4.94 -6.82 20.22
CA GLY A 124 -6.04 -7.76 20.06
C GLY A 124 -5.81 -9.08 20.81
N GLU A 125 -6.61 -10.07 20.43
CA GLU A 125 -6.65 -11.41 21.01
C GLU A 125 -6.50 -12.48 19.93
N PHE A 126 -5.82 -13.58 20.26
CA PHE A 126 -5.68 -14.78 19.45
C PHE A 126 -6.84 -15.76 19.70
N SER A 127 -7.00 -16.71 18.79
CA SER A 127 -8.21 -17.55 18.65
C SER A 127 -8.49 -18.46 19.84
N GLU A 128 -7.46 -18.71 20.66
CA GLU A 128 -7.44 -19.62 21.80
C GLU A 128 -7.81 -18.93 23.11
N GLU A 129 -7.86 -17.59 23.14
CA GLU A 129 -8.01 -16.83 24.38
C GLU A 129 -9.45 -16.67 24.82
N ASN A 130 -10.35 -16.40 23.87
CA ASN A 130 -11.77 -16.15 24.15
C ASN A 130 -12.66 -16.70 23.03
N PRO A 131 -13.91 -17.10 23.34
CA PRO A 131 -14.89 -17.46 22.31
C PRO A 131 -15.21 -16.30 21.37
N VAL A 132 -15.38 -15.10 21.93
CA VAL A 132 -15.57 -13.83 21.19
C VAL A 132 -14.30 -12.98 21.31
N LEU A 133 -13.65 -12.71 20.18
CA LEU A 133 -12.35 -12.04 20.14
C LEU A 133 -12.48 -10.53 20.08
N ILE A 134 -11.66 -9.82 20.85
CA ILE A 134 -11.41 -8.38 20.66
C ILE A 134 -10.21 -8.21 19.70
N THR A 135 -10.41 -7.48 18.60
CA THR A 135 -9.41 -7.35 17.52
C THR A 135 -9.23 -5.87 17.14
N LYS A 136 -8.14 -5.54 16.44
CA LYS A 136 -7.95 -4.21 15.86
C LYS A 136 -8.67 -4.11 14.51
N LEU A 137 -9.48 -3.08 14.31
CA LEU A 137 -10.16 -2.81 13.06
C LEU A 137 -9.24 -2.02 12.11
N LEU A 138 -9.03 -2.52 10.88
CA LEU A 138 -8.26 -1.83 9.84
C LEU A 138 -9.16 -1.17 8.78
N LYS A 139 -10.31 -1.77 8.50
CA LYS A 139 -11.30 -1.26 7.54
C LYS A 139 -12.70 -1.62 8.02
N SER A 140 -13.59 -0.63 8.09
CA SER A 140 -15.02 -0.84 8.31
C SER A 140 -15.76 -1.23 7.02
N ASN A 141 -16.92 -1.88 7.19
CA ASN A 141 -17.84 -2.21 6.09
C ASN A 141 -19.07 -1.29 6.02
N SER A 142 -19.20 -0.31 6.90
CA SER A 142 -20.36 0.59 6.91
C SER A 142 -20.14 1.79 5.99
N ASN A 143 -19.16 2.63 6.31
CA ASN A 143 -18.85 3.85 5.57
C ASN A 143 -17.33 4.00 5.40
N THR A 144 -16.92 4.65 4.31
CA THR A 144 -15.53 5.06 4.09
C THR A 144 -15.41 6.54 4.45
N ASP A 145 -15.03 6.82 5.69
CA ASP A 145 -14.73 8.19 6.15
C ASP A 145 -13.24 8.47 6.00
N VAL A 146 -12.91 9.54 5.27
CA VAL A 146 -11.53 9.98 5.05
C VAL A 146 -10.93 10.67 6.27
N ASN A 147 -11.78 11.10 7.23
CA ASN A 147 -11.34 11.70 8.49
C ASN A 147 -11.12 10.65 9.60
N SER A 148 -11.50 9.39 9.35
CA SER A 148 -11.24 8.30 10.27
C SER A 148 -9.75 7.96 10.29
N PRO A 149 -9.13 7.68 11.46
CA PRO A 149 -7.76 7.17 11.54
C PRO A 149 -7.53 5.89 10.73
N MET A 150 -8.57 5.10 10.44
CA MET A 150 -8.47 3.93 9.56
C MET A 150 -8.08 4.29 8.13
N TRP A 151 -8.42 5.51 7.67
CA TRP A 151 -8.07 5.97 6.34
C TRP A 151 -6.56 6.06 6.15
N ASP A 152 -5.83 6.44 7.19
CA ASP A 152 -4.36 6.53 7.19
C ASP A 152 -3.68 5.17 7.26
N LEU A 153 -4.36 4.13 7.78
CA LEU A 153 -3.87 2.75 7.73
C LEU A 153 -3.83 2.18 6.30
N MET A 154 -4.65 2.71 5.40
CA MET A 154 -4.64 2.31 3.99
C MET A 154 -3.40 2.89 3.29
N MET A 155 -2.49 1.99 2.88
CA MET A 155 -1.36 2.32 2.02
C MET A 155 -1.83 2.74 0.62
N LYS A 156 -1.27 3.85 0.13
CA LYS A 156 -1.61 4.46 -1.18
C LYS A 156 -0.37 4.70 -2.04
N ASN A 157 0.71 3.95 -1.76
CA ASN A 157 2.04 4.08 -2.36
C ASN A 157 2.47 2.83 -3.15
N ILE A 158 1.54 1.91 -3.42
CA ILE A 158 1.77 0.67 -4.18
C ILE A 158 0.88 0.69 -5.42
N TYR A 159 1.48 0.54 -6.60
CA TYR A 159 0.81 0.66 -7.88
C TYR A 159 0.99 -0.62 -8.69
N SER A 160 -0.12 -1.20 -9.17
CA SER A 160 -0.06 -2.40 -10.02
C SER A 160 0.28 -2.02 -11.46
N LEU A 161 1.14 -2.82 -12.08
CA LEU A 161 1.42 -2.80 -13.51
C LEU A 161 0.45 -3.68 -14.31
N ASN A 162 -0.56 -4.26 -13.64
CA ASN A 162 -1.51 -5.23 -14.19
C ASN A 162 -0.83 -6.45 -14.84
N SER A 163 0.29 -6.87 -14.25
CA SER A 163 1.06 -8.04 -14.68
C SER A 163 1.41 -8.92 -13.49
N ASN A 164 1.92 -10.11 -13.78
CA ASN A 164 2.44 -11.04 -12.78
C ASN A 164 3.86 -11.44 -13.16
N GLN A 165 4.63 -11.88 -12.17
CA GLN A 165 5.97 -12.44 -12.35
C GLN A 165 6.89 -11.56 -13.22
N LEU A 166 7.15 -10.33 -12.74
CA LEU A 166 8.09 -9.42 -13.36
C LEU A 166 9.51 -10.00 -13.35
N GLN A 167 10.18 -9.91 -14.49
CA GLN A 167 11.61 -10.17 -14.60
C GLN A 167 12.38 -8.86 -14.39
N ALA A 168 13.50 -8.95 -13.67
CA ALA A 168 14.42 -7.82 -13.51
C ALA A 168 15.12 -7.47 -14.84
N GLU A 169 15.38 -8.47 -15.67
CA GLU A 169 16.02 -8.31 -16.97
C GLU A 169 15.21 -7.38 -17.87
N ASP A 170 15.89 -6.39 -18.47
CA ASP A 170 15.28 -5.35 -19.32
C ASP A 170 14.12 -4.55 -18.68
N PHE A 171 13.97 -4.62 -17.36
CA PHE A 171 12.97 -3.84 -16.65
C PHE A 171 13.38 -2.37 -16.65
N LEU A 172 12.61 -1.54 -17.37
CA LEU A 172 12.77 -0.09 -17.32
C LEU A 172 11.50 0.55 -16.83
N LEU A 173 11.63 1.48 -15.89
CA LEU A 173 10.53 2.27 -15.39
C LEU A 173 11.01 3.70 -15.14
N ASN A 174 10.13 4.65 -15.40
CA ASN A 174 10.35 6.06 -15.15
C ASN A 174 9.11 6.69 -14.53
N VAL A 175 9.33 7.77 -13.77
CA VAL A 175 8.26 8.66 -13.31
C VAL A 175 8.38 9.95 -14.07
N ASN A 176 7.27 10.38 -14.64
CA ASN A 176 7.16 11.60 -15.42
C ASN A 176 6.20 12.57 -14.72
N PHE A 177 6.52 13.85 -14.81
CA PHE A 177 5.71 14.97 -14.39
C PHE A 177 5.23 15.75 -15.61
N ARG A 178 3.94 16.07 -15.66
CA ARG A 178 3.35 16.92 -16.69
C ARG A 178 3.46 18.38 -16.28
N ASP A 179 4.35 19.11 -16.92
CA ASP A 179 4.58 20.53 -16.65
C ASP A 179 3.31 21.36 -16.93
N PRO A 180 2.82 22.19 -15.96
CA PRO A 180 1.71 23.11 -16.20
C PRO A 180 1.95 24.12 -17.30
N ASN A 181 3.20 24.56 -17.49
CA ASN A 181 3.50 25.68 -18.36
C ASN A 181 3.68 25.22 -19.81
N SER A 182 4.51 24.19 -20.04
CA SER A 182 4.74 23.65 -21.39
C SER A 182 3.73 22.57 -21.80
N GLY A 183 3.03 21.94 -20.84
CA GLY A 183 2.19 20.77 -21.08
C GLY A 183 2.97 19.47 -21.35
N GLY A 184 4.30 19.56 -21.47
CA GLY A 184 5.19 18.44 -21.76
C GLY A 184 5.38 17.49 -20.58
N LYS A 185 5.72 16.23 -20.89
CA LYS A 185 6.13 15.24 -19.89
C LYS A 185 7.64 15.32 -19.69
N VAL A 186 8.07 15.53 -18.45
CA VAL A 186 9.48 15.63 -18.06
C VAL A 186 9.77 14.71 -16.88
N ASN A 187 11.01 14.28 -16.72
CA ASN A 187 11.43 13.37 -15.64
C ASN A 187 12.03 14.11 -14.43
N TYR A 188 11.65 15.38 -14.22
CA TYR A 188 12.01 16.24 -13.09
C TYR A 188 10.82 17.15 -12.75
N LEU A 189 10.84 17.88 -11.64
CA LEU A 189 9.84 18.92 -11.36
C LEU A 189 10.38 20.29 -11.82
N PRO A 190 9.82 20.90 -12.88
CA PRO A 190 10.30 22.19 -13.39
C PRO A 190 10.18 23.29 -12.35
N GLY A 191 11.27 24.03 -12.11
CA GLY A 191 11.28 25.17 -11.18
C GLY A 191 11.24 24.78 -9.69
N ALA A 192 11.25 23.49 -9.36
CA ALA A 192 11.36 23.05 -7.98
C ALA A 192 12.78 23.24 -7.44
N ILE A 193 12.87 23.72 -6.21
CA ILE A 193 14.08 23.81 -5.41
C ILE A 193 13.96 22.75 -4.33
N TYR A 194 14.99 21.91 -4.21
CA TYR A 194 14.99 20.76 -3.33
C TYR A 194 16.01 20.91 -2.20
N GLY A 195 15.72 20.22 -1.10
CA GLY A 195 16.68 19.99 -0.02
C GLY A 195 16.90 21.19 0.89
N SER A 196 17.67 20.92 1.93
CA SER A 196 18.20 21.93 2.85
C SER A 196 19.72 21.82 2.87
N PRO A 197 20.44 22.81 3.43
CA PRO A 197 21.89 22.71 3.59
C PRO A 197 22.35 21.43 4.33
N LEU A 198 21.48 20.83 5.14
CA LEU A 198 21.75 19.60 5.90
C LEU A 198 21.46 18.32 5.10
N ASN A 199 20.65 18.39 4.06
CA ASN A 199 20.33 17.27 3.15
C ASN A 199 20.17 17.83 1.73
N PRO A 200 21.29 18.15 1.06
CA PRO A 200 21.26 18.71 -0.28
C PRO A 200 20.82 17.65 -1.29
N PHE A 201 20.02 18.06 -2.27
CA PHE A 201 19.78 17.29 -3.48
C PHE A 201 20.68 17.83 -4.60
N PRO A 202 21.22 16.96 -5.46
CA PRO A 202 21.88 17.41 -6.68
C PRO A 202 20.95 18.29 -7.54
N SER A 203 21.49 19.28 -8.24
CA SER A 203 20.70 20.17 -9.11
C SER A 203 19.94 19.42 -10.21
N ASP A 204 20.51 18.32 -10.72
CA ASP A 204 19.96 17.53 -11.83
C ASP A 204 19.18 16.31 -11.33
N THR A 205 18.47 16.46 -10.20
CA THR A 205 17.69 15.37 -9.60
C THR A 205 16.50 15.03 -10.48
N ASN A 206 16.56 13.86 -11.11
CA ASN A 206 15.40 13.25 -11.79
C ASN A 206 14.40 12.68 -10.76
N LEU A 207 13.19 12.35 -11.20
CA LEU A 207 12.13 11.85 -10.32
C LEU A 207 12.43 10.46 -9.75
N LEU A 208 13.17 9.61 -10.46
CA LEU A 208 13.58 8.31 -9.91
C LEU A 208 14.43 8.50 -8.64
N ARG A 209 15.46 9.34 -8.71
CA ARG A 209 16.31 9.69 -7.57
C ARG A 209 15.51 10.40 -6.49
N LEU A 210 14.67 11.35 -6.87
CA LEU A 210 13.81 12.07 -5.93
C LEU A 210 12.97 11.10 -5.10
N PHE A 211 12.38 10.07 -5.71
CA PHE A 211 11.54 9.10 -5.00
C PHE A 211 12.30 7.92 -4.39
N ASN A 212 13.65 7.96 -4.38
CA ASN A 212 14.52 6.86 -3.92
C ASN A 212 14.30 5.55 -4.70
N TRP A 213 14.08 5.67 -6.00
CA TRP A 213 14.01 4.58 -6.97
C TRP A 213 15.27 4.45 -7.82
N ASP A 214 16.24 5.33 -7.65
CA ASP A 214 17.57 5.25 -8.28
C ASP A 214 18.63 5.63 -7.24
N ARG A 215 19.18 4.61 -6.58
CA ARG A 215 20.19 4.74 -5.51
C ARG A 215 21.27 3.68 -5.61
N LEU A 216 20.99 2.60 -6.33
CA LEU A 216 21.86 1.45 -6.47
C LEU A 216 22.43 1.42 -7.88
N ASN A 217 23.46 0.60 -8.07
CA ASN A 217 23.93 0.22 -9.40
C ASN A 217 23.26 -1.09 -9.84
N GLN A 218 23.61 -1.57 -11.04
CA GLN A 218 23.13 -2.84 -11.60
C GLN A 218 23.36 -4.08 -10.71
N ASN A 219 24.35 -4.04 -9.80
CA ASN A 219 24.61 -5.12 -8.85
C ASN A 219 23.83 -4.97 -7.53
N ASN A 220 22.91 -4.00 -7.45
CA ASN A 220 22.19 -3.58 -6.24
C ASN A 220 23.08 -3.03 -5.12
N ASP A 221 24.30 -2.58 -5.44
CA ASP A 221 25.19 -1.94 -4.48
C ASP A 221 24.93 -0.43 -4.43
N LEU A 222 25.03 0.16 -3.23
CA LEU A 222 24.96 1.60 -3.07
C LEU A 222 26.14 2.27 -3.79
N GLN A 223 25.84 3.05 -4.82
CA GLN A 223 26.83 3.84 -5.55
C GLN A 223 26.60 5.32 -5.28
N THR A 224 27.67 6.04 -4.94
CA THR A 224 27.68 7.51 -4.88
C THR A 224 28.76 7.99 -5.84
N GLY A 225 28.35 8.70 -6.89
CA GLY A 225 29.26 9.32 -7.84
C GLY A 225 30.11 10.41 -7.21
N ALA A 226 31.18 10.81 -7.88
CA ALA A 226 32.10 11.85 -7.42
C ALA A 226 31.43 13.23 -7.20
N ASN A 227 30.25 13.44 -7.81
CA ASN A 227 29.40 14.62 -7.66
C ASN A 227 28.33 14.48 -6.55
N GLY A 228 28.37 13.42 -5.75
CA GLY A 228 27.38 13.14 -4.69
C GLY A 228 26.05 12.58 -5.19
N VAL A 229 25.87 12.40 -6.51
CA VAL A 229 24.68 11.77 -7.09
C VAL A 229 24.68 10.28 -6.78
N LYS A 230 23.53 9.76 -6.34
CA LYS A 230 23.35 8.32 -6.10
C LYS A 230 22.70 7.65 -7.31
N GLY A 231 23.02 6.38 -7.49
CA GLY A 231 22.42 5.50 -8.49
C GLY A 231 22.98 5.67 -9.91
N ASP A 232 22.50 4.84 -10.82
CA ASP A 232 22.97 4.71 -12.21
C ASP A 232 22.01 5.30 -13.26
N GLY A 233 20.89 5.88 -12.83
CA GLY A 233 19.88 6.47 -13.71
C GLY A 233 18.77 5.50 -14.12
N LEU A 234 18.82 4.26 -13.66
CA LEU A 234 17.78 3.26 -13.87
C LEU A 234 16.95 3.05 -12.60
N PHE A 235 15.82 2.37 -12.75
CA PHE A 235 15.01 2.00 -11.62
C PHE A 235 15.66 0.84 -10.85
N ASP A 236 15.86 1.00 -9.56
CA ASP A 236 16.35 -0.03 -8.64
C ASP A 236 15.32 -1.16 -8.52
N PHE A 237 15.53 -2.29 -9.19
CA PHE A 237 14.66 -3.46 -9.09
C PHE A 237 15.01 -4.30 -7.85
N VAL A 238 14.42 -3.96 -6.70
CA VAL A 238 14.65 -4.67 -5.43
C VAL A 238 13.35 -5.27 -4.92
N ASN A 239 13.21 -6.59 -5.10
CA ASN A 239 12.00 -7.32 -4.73
C ASN A 239 11.73 -7.20 -3.21
N GLY A 240 10.49 -6.88 -2.86
CA GLY A 240 10.03 -6.60 -1.49
C GLY A 240 10.25 -5.17 -1.00
N ILE A 241 11.02 -4.34 -1.73
CA ILE A 241 11.31 -2.94 -1.35
C ILE A 241 10.71 -1.96 -2.37
N THR A 242 11.13 -2.05 -3.64
CA THR A 242 10.67 -1.16 -4.73
C THR A 242 9.70 -1.86 -5.67
N VAL A 243 9.64 -3.18 -5.63
CA VAL A 243 8.80 -4.01 -6.50
C VAL A 243 8.29 -5.24 -5.74
N ASP A 244 7.03 -5.63 -5.95
CA ASP A 244 6.52 -6.98 -5.68
C ASP A 244 6.49 -7.71 -7.03
N ALA A 245 7.57 -8.43 -7.32
CA ALA A 245 7.80 -9.01 -8.65
C ALA A 245 6.74 -10.07 -8.97
N GLU A 246 6.33 -10.84 -7.97
CA GLU A 246 5.35 -11.92 -8.13
C GLU A 246 3.98 -11.38 -8.59
N ASN A 247 3.50 -10.29 -7.98
CA ASN A 247 2.18 -9.71 -8.27
C ASN A 247 2.23 -8.49 -9.22
N GLY A 248 3.37 -8.22 -9.82
CA GLY A 248 3.59 -7.08 -10.72
C GLY A 248 3.18 -5.74 -10.13
N LYS A 249 3.66 -5.42 -8.92
CA LYS A 249 3.42 -4.11 -8.29
C LYS A 249 4.72 -3.36 -8.09
N ILE A 250 4.65 -2.04 -8.20
CA ILE A 250 5.72 -1.11 -7.88
C ILE A 250 5.41 -0.43 -6.55
N ILE A 251 6.43 -0.24 -5.74
CA ILE A 251 6.34 0.20 -4.35
C ILE A 251 7.19 1.46 -4.20
N PHE A 252 6.55 2.57 -3.84
CA PHE A 252 7.28 3.74 -3.36
C PHE A 252 7.77 3.50 -1.93
N THR A 253 9.01 3.91 -1.66
CA THR A 253 9.65 3.74 -0.33
C THR A 253 9.18 4.76 0.71
N LYS A 254 8.17 5.56 0.39
CA LYS A 254 7.53 6.55 1.25
C LYS A 254 6.03 6.26 1.30
N ALA A 255 5.39 6.48 2.44
CA ALA A 255 3.96 6.23 2.61
C ALA A 255 3.08 7.16 1.75
N GLN A 256 3.52 8.41 1.57
CA GLN A 256 2.84 9.41 0.74
C GLN A 256 3.85 10.12 -0.17
N PRO A 257 4.37 9.45 -1.21
CA PRO A 257 5.44 9.98 -2.06
C PRO A 257 5.07 11.33 -2.67
N PHE A 258 3.87 11.47 -3.21
CA PHE A 258 3.40 12.70 -3.88
C PHE A 258 2.79 13.76 -2.95
N GLY A 259 2.71 13.46 -1.64
CA GLY A 259 2.05 14.29 -0.63
C GLY A 259 3.07 14.84 0.36
N SER A 260 3.02 14.32 1.60
CA SER A 260 3.89 14.76 2.69
C SER A 260 5.38 14.66 2.36
N TYR A 261 5.81 13.64 1.61
CA TYR A 261 7.22 13.52 1.22
C TYR A 261 7.69 14.69 0.34
N LEU A 262 6.97 14.98 -0.76
CA LEU A 262 7.27 16.15 -1.60
C LEU A 262 7.18 17.46 -0.82
N ASN A 263 6.21 17.59 0.09
CA ASN A 263 6.10 18.76 0.94
C ASN A 263 7.35 18.99 1.81
N THR A 264 7.98 17.92 2.29
CA THR A 264 9.21 18.00 3.10
C THR A 264 10.44 18.31 2.26
N VAL A 265 10.57 17.76 1.05
CA VAL A 265 11.80 17.90 0.25
C VAL A 265 11.82 19.14 -0.65
N ILE A 266 10.65 19.64 -1.07
CA ILE A 266 10.54 20.86 -1.88
C ILE A 266 10.56 22.07 -0.95
N THR A 267 11.40 23.06 -1.26
CA THR A 267 11.59 24.27 -0.43
C THR A 267 11.10 25.56 -1.09
N ASN A 268 10.47 25.47 -2.27
CA ASN A 268 9.75 26.59 -2.88
C ASN A 268 8.74 27.21 -1.89
N ALA A 269 8.55 28.53 -2.00
CA ALA A 269 7.51 29.24 -1.25
C ALA A 269 6.10 28.74 -1.64
N ASP A 270 5.85 28.56 -2.93
CA ASP A 270 4.66 27.88 -3.46
C ASP A 270 5.01 26.46 -3.91
N LYS A 271 4.34 25.49 -3.29
CA LYS A 271 4.50 24.05 -3.58
C LYS A 271 3.24 23.43 -4.18
N THR A 272 2.16 24.21 -4.30
CA THR A 272 0.87 23.75 -4.80
C THR A 272 0.92 23.09 -6.19
N PRO A 273 1.83 23.46 -7.12
CA PRO A 273 1.91 22.79 -8.42
C PRO A 273 2.39 21.34 -8.34
N TYR A 274 3.07 20.96 -7.26
CA TYR A 274 3.74 19.66 -7.14
C TYR A 274 3.04 18.70 -6.17
N ILE A 275 2.44 19.22 -5.10
CA ILE A 275 1.95 18.38 -3.99
C ILE A 275 0.53 17.89 -4.26
N PHE A 276 0.36 16.59 -4.50
CA PHE A 276 -0.94 15.97 -4.73
C PHE A 276 -1.50 15.35 -3.44
N ASN A 277 -1.88 16.19 -2.48
CA ASN A 277 -2.43 15.74 -1.18
C ASN A 277 -3.80 15.05 -1.31
N ASP A 278 -4.62 15.48 -2.26
CA ASP A 278 -5.96 14.92 -2.50
C ASP A 278 -5.93 13.41 -2.73
N LEU A 279 -4.85 12.87 -3.31
CA LEU A 279 -4.63 11.44 -3.47
C LEU A 279 -4.67 10.67 -2.13
N TYR A 280 -4.25 11.32 -1.04
CA TYR A 280 -4.15 10.70 0.28
C TYR A 280 -5.27 11.10 1.22
N SER A 281 -5.91 12.25 1.03
CA SER A 281 -6.95 12.77 1.92
C SER A 281 -8.38 12.68 1.38
N LYS A 282 -8.57 12.34 0.10
CA LYS A 282 -9.90 12.22 -0.52
C LYS A 282 -10.12 10.83 -1.10
N GLN A 283 -11.39 10.48 -1.29
CA GLN A 283 -11.73 9.26 -2.01
C GLN A 283 -11.28 9.35 -3.47
N LYS A 284 -10.97 8.19 -4.08
CA LYS A 284 -10.42 8.10 -5.44
C LYS A 284 -11.23 8.90 -6.47
N ALA A 285 -12.55 8.85 -6.42
CA ALA A 285 -13.41 9.57 -7.36
C ALA A 285 -13.16 11.09 -7.28
N GLN A 286 -13.20 11.66 -6.07
CA GLN A 286 -12.96 13.08 -5.83
C GLN A 286 -11.51 13.48 -6.13
N ALA A 287 -10.54 12.66 -5.75
CA ALA A 287 -9.13 12.92 -6.05
C ALA A 287 -8.85 12.96 -7.56
N SER A 288 -9.60 12.18 -8.35
CA SER A 288 -9.44 12.12 -9.81
C SER A 288 -9.97 13.38 -10.54
N GLU A 289 -10.84 14.15 -9.89
CA GLU A 289 -11.34 15.43 -10.41
C GLU A 289 -10.33 16.58 -10.19
N SER A 290 -9.32 16.37 -9.34
CA SER A 290 -8.27 17.36 -9.08
C SER A 290 -7.44 17.62 -10.33
N ALA A 291 -7.11 18.89 -10.58
CA ALA A 291 -6.19 19.26 -11.67
C ALA A 291 -4.81 18.62 -11.55
N LEU A 292 -4.42 18.18 -10.34
CA LEU A 292 -3.16 17.51 -10.07
C LEU A 292 -3.18 16.00 -10.40
N ALA A 293 -4.36 15.40 -10.63
CA ALA A 293 -4.50 13.96 -10.85
C ALA A 293 -3.73 13.44 -12.08
N GLN A 294 -3.51 14.31 -13.07
CA GLN A 294 -2.81 13.99 -14.32
C GLN A 294 -1.35 14.48 -14.34
N ARG A 295 -0.82 14.93 -13.19
CA ARG A 295 0.55 15.46 -13.11
C ARG A 295 1.59 14.37 -13.11
N TYR A 296 1.37 13.29 -12.39
CA TYR A 296 2.34 12.20 -12.27
C TYR A 296 1.93 11.02 -13.14
N THR A 297 2.84 10.52 -13.96
CA THR A 297 2.65 9.29 -14.74
C THR A 297 3.82 8.35 -14.49
N ILE A 298 3.54 7.07 -14.29
CA ILE A 298 4.55 6.02 -14.22
C ILE A 298 4.52 5.28 -15.55
N GLU A 299 5.64 5.25 -16.24
CA GLU A 299 5.76 4.65 -17.58
C GLU A 299 6.97 3.73 -17.61
N GLY A 300 6.88 2.63 -18.35
CA GLY A 300 7.96 1.65 -18.38
C GLY A 300 7.74 0.55 -19.38
N ARG A 301 8.74 -0.31 -19.52
CA ARG A 301 8.68 -1.58 -20.25
C ARG A 301 9.20 -2.67 -19.33
N TYR A 302 8.54 -3.82 -19.37
CA TYR A 302 8.90 -4.96 -18.56
C TYR A 302 8.62 -6.23 -19.32
N LYS A 303 9.29 -7.31 -18.92
CA LYS A 303 8.98 -8.67 -19.33
C LYS A 303 8.27 -9.36 -18.18
N GLY A 304 7.11 -9.93 -18.46
CA GLY A 304 6.48 -10.91 -17.58
C GLY A 304 7.02 -12.30 -17.90
N SER A 305 7.10 -13.16 -16.90
CA SER A 305 7.29 -14.59 -17.14
C SER A 305 6.05 -15.15 -17.83
N GLN A 306 6.06 -15.24 -19.16
CA GLN A 306 5.12 -16.09 -19.86
C GLN A 306 5.68 -17.50 -19.99
N GLY A 307 4.89 -18.49 -19.58
CA GLY A 307 5.12 -19.88 -19.99
C GLY A 307 5.03 -20.00 -21.51
N GLN A 308 5.92 -20.80 -22.10
CA GLN A 308 5.97 -21.29 -23.50
C GLN A 308 5.51 -20.35 -24.66
N GLY A 309 5.39 -19.03 -24.51
CA GLY A 309 4.98 -18.17 -25.62
C GLY A 309 4.62 -16.73 -25.28
N ILE A 310 4.13 -16.00 -26.28
CA ILE A 310 3.58 -14.65 -26.14
C ILE A 310 2.06 -14.76 -26.22
N SER A 311 1.35 -14.50 -25.11
CA SER A 311 -0.11 -14.50 -25.10
C SER A 311 -0.67 -13.50 -26.09
N LEU A 312 -1.64 -13.97 -26.88
CA LEU A 312 -2.38 -13.15 -27.84
C LEU A 312 -3.43 -12.25 -27.18
N GLY A 313 -3.68 -12.42 -25.87
CA GLY A 313 -4.72 -11.67 -25.13
C GLY A 313 -6.15 -11.97 -25.58
N ALA A 314 -6.35 -13.01 -26.38
CA ALA A 314 -7.63 -13.46 -26.92
C ALA A 314 -7.72 -14.99 -26.81
N ILE A 315 -8.96 -15.50 -26.71
CA ILE A 315 -9.29 -16.94 -26.68
C ILE A 315 -9.94 -17.27 -28.02
N ASN A 316 -9.62 -18.42 -28.63
CA ASN A 316 -10.10 -18.84 -29.95
C ASN A 316 -9.77 -17.84 -31.07
N VAL A 317 -8.48 -17.61 -31.33
CA VAL A 317 -8.03 -16.74 -32.42
C VAL A 317 -8.23 -17.47 -33.77
N PRO A 318 -8.75 -16.82 -34.83
CA PRO A 318 -8.90 -17.47 -36.13
C PRO A 318 -7.55 -17.93 -36.72
N GLN A 319 -7.52 -19.14 -37.28
CA GLN A 319 -6.29 -19.68 -37.87
C GLN A 319 -5.76 -18.78 -39.01
N GLY A 320 -4.47 -18.46 -38.97
CA GLY A 320 -3.79 -17.58 -39.94
C GLY A 320 -4.02 -16.08 -39.72
N SER A 321 -4.74 -15.67 -38.67
CA SER A 321 -4.95 -14.24 -38.38
C SER A 321 -3.78 -13.58 -37.66
N VAL A 322 -2.83 -14.36 -37.13
CA VAL A 322 -1.67 -13.86 -36.39
C VAL A 322 -0.52 -13.59 -37.35
N LYS A 323 -0.09 -12.33 -37.43
CA LYS A 323 1.11 -11.93 -38.17
C LYS A 323 2.17 -11.46 -37.18
N VAL A 324 3.31 -12.13 -37.16
CA VAL A 324 4.46 -11.72 -36.35
C VAL A 324 5.49 -11.05 -37.26
N THR A 325 6.00 -9.89 -36.84
CA THR A 325 7.11 -9.22 -37.51
C THR A 325 8.28 -9.08 -36.54
N ALA A 326 9.50 -9.27 -37.05
CA ALA A 326 10.74 -9.02 -36.31
C ALA A 326 11.65 -8.14 -37.17
N ASN A 327 12.14 -7.04 -36.60
CA ASN A 327 13.00 -6.06 -37.30
C ASN A 327 12.43 -5.59 -38.65
N GLY A 328 11.10 -5.48 -38.77
CA GLY A 328 10.42 -5.03 -39.98
C GLY A 328 10.18 -6.11 -41.05
N ALA A 329 10.69 -7.33 -40.87
CA ALA A 329 10.36 -8.47 -41.73
C ALA A 329 9.22 -9.29 -41.11
N GLN A 330 8.27 -9.75 -41.94
CA GLN A 330 7.22 -10.67 -41.51
C GLN A 330 7.80 -12.08 -41.39
N LEU A 331 7.61 -12.70 -40.23
CA LEU A 331 8.02 -14.08 -39.96
C LEU A 331 7.02 -15.08 -40.57
N VAL A 332 7.47 -16.32 -40.77
CA VAL A 332 6.66 -17.40 -41.34
C VAL A 332 6.17 -18.34 -40.24
N GLU A 333 4.84 -18.45 -40.09
CA GLU A 333 4.21 -19.39 -39.16
C GLU A 333 4.51 -20.84 -39.53
N GLY A 334 4.85 -21.67 -38.53
CA GLY A 334 5.26 -23.07 -38.71
C GLY A 334 6.74 -23.26 -39.03
N VAL A 335 7.47 -22.18 -39.31
CA VAL A 335 8.93 -22.19 -39.52
C VAL A 335 9.63 -21.38 -38.44
N ASP A 336 9.29 -20.09 -38.33
CA ASP A 336 9.94 -19.14 -37.43
C ASP A 336 9.21 -18.99 -36.09
N TYR A 337 7.90 -19.26 -36.06
CA TYR A 337 7.07 -19.25 -34.86
C TYR A 337 5.89 -20.21 -34.99
N THR A 338 5.34 -20.64 -33.86
CA THR A 338 4.09 -21.41 -33.78
C THR A 338 3.04 -20.61 -33.01
N VAL A 339 1.76 -20.78 -33.37
CA VAL A 339 0.64 -20.11 -32.71
C VAL A 339 -0.26 -21.17 -32.08
N ASP A 340 -0.58 -21.00 -30.80
CA ASP A 340 -1.71 -21.69 -30.20
C ASP A 340 -2.96 -20.86 -30.45
N TYR A 341 -3.90 -21.44 -31.21
CA TYR A 341 -5.14 -20.78 -31.60
C TYR A 341 -6.28 -21.01 -30.60
N MET A 342 -6.06 -21.84 -29.58
CA MET A 342 -7.07 -22.16 -28.56
C MET A 342 -7.19 -21.10 -27.48
#